data_AF-X0AS39-F1
#
_entry.id   AF-X0AS39-F1
#
_cell.length_a   1.000
_cell.length_b   1.000
_cell.length_c   1.000
_cell.angle_alpha   90.00
_cell.angle_beta   90.00
_cell.angle_gamma   90.00
#
_symmetry.space_group_name_H-M   'P 1'
#
loop_
_entity.id
_entity.type
_entity.pdbx_description
1 polymer ?
#
loop_
_entity_poly.entity_id
_entity_poly.type
_entity_poly.pdbx_seq_one_letter_code
_entity_poly.pdbx_strand_id
1 'polypeptide(L)'
;MASRISSDFGQDLSLDIVMALWSWDLSQPCNEQRPHACINRHCIGGRIPQLTRYFAYYKAIVSTYMDATSAITRRIKTHGDLFHIISILKTNPDATLLELCRLIDQSTGSQTADGTRTVDAVALGVKTLLMVDPSALHHSSDRLEKGTYRIHWKEDVPFSKYTQDSFPLGNHSILSYDNSESFADVKKELKAVNLKKRLGITIRATSDIRNHLHFDRKNNYLEVYHYTSFLKEQLRVTRDVGDCSSPSSSLKRGVLPRQLVLEVLDSLQGTLFPLSDPRSKKLLRSLISKCSFDPDILNFEVSSIRRVGEESVPYVYLVDRLADLYNELQTPRPRGWLQQSMQRKSGARHVMMATLIGVIFAVLLGIASLAVSSYQTWIAYQAWKHPVQPS
;
A
#
# COMPACT_ATOMS: atom_id res chain seq x y z
N MET A 1 -4.27 2.55 -38.19
CA MET A 1 -5.58 2.05 -37.70
C MET A 1 -5.76 2.56 -36.29
N ALA A 2 -6.60 3.58 -36.08
CA ALA A 2 -6.88 4.07 -34.73
C ALA A 2 -7.82 3.06 -34.05
N SER A 3 -7.29 2.27 -33.10
CA SER A 3 -8.13 1.40 -32.29
C SER A 3 -9.06 2.27 -31.44
N ARG A 4 -10.37 2.09 -31.61
CA ARG A 4 -11.34 2.60 -30.64
C ARG A 4 -10.96 2.02 -29.28
N ILE A 5 -11.17 2.75 -28.19
CA ILE A 5 -11.16 2.16 -26.84
C ILE A 5 -12.34 1.18 -26.76
N SER A 6 -12.14 0.01 -27.34
CA SER A 6 -13.05 -1.13 -27.41
C SER A 6 -12.33 -2.32 -26.78
N SER A 7 -13.12 -3.25 -26.24
CA SER A 7 -12.76 -4.32 -25.33
C SER A 7 -11.68 -5.32 -25.76
N ASP A 8 -11.16 -5.23 -26.99
CA ASP A 8 -10.11 -6.13 -27.50
C ASP A 8 -8.74 -5.69 -27.01
N PHE A 9 -8.45 -6.09 -25.77
CA PHE A 9 -7.13 -6.01 -25.19
C PHE A 9 -6.23 -7.08 -25.83
N GLY A 10 -5.70 -6.76 -27.01
CA GLY A 10 -4.77 -7.61 -27.75
C GLY A 10 -3.33 -7.54 -27.23
N GLN A 11 -2.49 -8.47 -27.70
CA GLN A 11 -1.04 -8.45 -27.41
C GLN A 11 -0.36 -7.19 -27.96
N ASP A 12 -0.82 -6.67 -29.10
CA ASP A 12 -0.30 -5.45 -29.73
C ASP A 12 -0.52 -4.21 -28.84
N LEU A 13 -1.70 -4.08 -28.22
CA LEU A 13 -1.98 -2.98 -27.30
C LEU A 13 -1.08 -3.03 -26.06
N SER A 14 -0.75 -4.23 -25.57
CA SER A 14 0.15 -4.39 -24.43
C SER A 14 1.56 -3.87 -24.75
N LEU A 15 2.03 -4.07 -25.99
CA LEU A 15 3.30 -3.55 -26.47
C LEU A 15 3.26 -2.02 -26.61
N ASP A 16 2.19 -1.47 -27.19
CA ASP A 16 2.02 -0.02 -27.33
C ASP A 16 2.02 0.70 -25.97
N ILE A 17 1.36 0.11 -24.97
CA ILE A 17 1.34 0.65 -23.60
C ILE A 17 2.75 0.73 -23.01
N VAL A 18 3.53 -0.37 -23.08
CA VAL A 18 4.88 -0.38 -22.49
C VAL A 18 5.83 0.55 -23.24
N MET A 19 5.68 0.69 -24.56
CA MET A 19 6.43 1.65 -25.37
C MET A 19 6.10 3.09 -24.98
N ALA A 20 4.82 3.44 -24.81
CA ALA A 20 4.42 4.79 -24.42
C ALA A 20 4.96 5.18 -23.03
N LEU A 21 4.90 4.25 -22.07
CA LEU A 21 5.33 4.48 -20.70
C LEU A 21 6.84 4.56 -20.57
N TRP A 22 7.53 3.52 -21.01
CA TRP A 22 8.94 3.27 -20.67
C TRP A 22 9.89 3.35 -21.85
N SER A 23 9.38 3.67 -23.04
CA SER A 23 10.18 3.86 -24.25
C SER A 23 11.13 2.68 -24.49
N TRP A 24 10.62 1.46 -24.31
CA TRP A 24 11.40 0.23 -24.47
C TRP A 24 12.09 0.21 -25.83
N ASP A 25 13.41 0.03 -25.81
CA ASP A 25 14.18 -0.11 -27.03
C ASP A 25 14.01 -1.52 -27.60
N LEU A 26 13.30 -1.62 -28.72
CA LEU A 26 13.09 -2.86 -29.47
C LEU A 26 14.38 -3.33 -30.18
N SER A 27 15.46 -2.55 -30.14
CA SER A 27 16.73 -2.87 -30.81
C SER A 27 17.54 -3.99 -30.17
N GLN A 28 17.20 -4.44 -28.95
CA GLN A 28 17.81 -5.64 -28.40
C GLN A 28 17.38 -6.85 -29.24
N PRO A 29 18.32 -7.57 -29.89
CA PRO A 29 17.99 -8.63 -30.82
C PRO A 29 17.39 -9.79 -30.04
N CYS A 30 16.07 -9.86 -29.97
CA CYS A 30 15.40 -11.13 -29.79
C CYS A 30 15.50 -11.79 -31.16
N ASN A 31 16.37 -12.82 -31.29
CA ASN A 31 16.65 -13.57 -32.53
C ASN A 31 15.41 -14.25 -33.15
N GLU A 32 14.22 -14.02 -32.61
CA GLU A 32 12.97 -14.57 -33.05
C GLU A 32 12.15 -13.45 -33.70
N GLN A 33 11.61 -13.71 -34.89
CA GLN A 33 10.83 -12.76 -35.72
C GLN A 33 9.56 -12.20 -35.02
N ARG A 34 9.31 -12.56 -33.76
CA ARG A 34 8.22 -12.08 -32.93
C ARG A 34 8.77 -11.75 -31.53
N PRO A 35 8.66 -10.48 -31.06
CA PRO A 35 9.10 -10.09 -29.73
C PRO A 35 8.50 -10.93 -28.61
N HIS A 36 7.35 -11.56 -28.83
CA HIS A 36 6.56 -12.32 -27.86
C HIS A 36 7.02 -13.76 -27.62
N ALA A 37 7.85 -14.33 -28.50
CA ALA A 37 8.24 -15.74 -28.42
C ALA A 37 9.47 -15.99 -27.52
N CYS A 38 10.21 -14.92 -27.19
CA CYS A 38 11.47 -15.06 -26.49
C CYS A 38 11.26 -15.35 -24.99
N ILE A 39 11.77 -16.50 -24.56
CA ILE A 39 11.73 -16.99 -23.17
C ILE A 39 12.79 -16.32 -22.28
N ASN A 40 13.73 -15.56 -22.86
CA ASN A 40 14.77 -14.89 -22.10
C ASN A 40 14.16 -13.78 -21.22
N ARG A 41 14.44 -13.82 -19.90
CA ARG A 41 13.99 -12.80 -18.92
C ARG A 41 14.53 -11.40 -19.21
N HIS A 42 15.60 -11.31 -20.00
CA HIS A 42 16.15 -10.05 -20.46
C HIS A 42 15.50 -9.54 -21.76
N CYS A 43 14.79 -10.39 -22.52
CA CYS A 43 14.02 -9.94 -23.67
C CYS A 43 12.68 -9.32 -23.23
N ILE A 44 12.24 -8.34 -24.00
CA ILE A 44 10.94 -7.66 -23.92
C ILE A 44 9.75 -8.64 -23.85
N GLY A 45 9.80 -9.72 -24.64
CA GLY A 45 8.76 -10.75 -24.70
C GLY A 45 8.48 -11.45 -23.37
N GLY A 46 9.53 -11.86 -22.66
CA GLY A 46 9.42 -12.55 -21.39
C GLY A 46 8.90 -11.68 -20.24
N ARG A 47 8.93 -10.34 -20.40
CA ARG A 47 8.53 -9.36 -19.37
C ARG A 47 7.06 -8.95 -19.47
N ILE A 48 6.49 -8.90 -20.68
CA ILE A 48 5.07 -8.55 -20.89
C ILE A 48 4.12 -9.42 -20.06
N PRO A 49 4.28 -10.76 -19.99
CA PRO A 49 3.41 -11.59 -19.15
C PRO A 49 3.45 -11.24 -17.66
N GLN A 50 4.56 -10.72 -17.15
CA GLN A 50 4.69 -10.32 -15.74
C GLN A 50 3.84 -9.08 -15.43
N LEU A 51 3.54 -8.24 -16.42
CA LEU A 51 2.75 -7.01 -16.28
C LEU A 51 1.23 -7.24 -16.34
N THR A 52 0.76 -8.49 -16.35
CA THR A 52 -0.67 -8.83 -16.45
C THR A 52 -1.54 -8.05 -15.45
N ARG A 53 -1.06 -7.87 -14.22
CA ARG A 53 -1.80 -7.14 -13.19
C ARG A 53 -1.87 -5.66 -13.46
N TYR A 54 -0.79 -5.06 -13.96
CA TYR A 54 -0.79 -3.67 -14.41
C TYR A 54 -1.75 -3.47 -15.59
N PHE A 55 -1.79 -4.38 -16.57
CA PHE A 55 -2.74 -4.28 -17.69
C PHE A 55 -4.20 -4.39 -17.24
N ALA A 56 -4.49 -5.24 -16.24
CA ALA A 56 -5.82 -5.29 -15.62
C ALA A 56 -6.18 -3.96 -14.94
N TYR A 57 -5.23 -3.33 -14.24
CA TYR A 57 -5.41 -1.99 -13.68
C TYR A 57 -5.64 -0.93 -14.76
N TYR A 58 -4.83 -0.91 -15.81
CA TYR A 58 -4.96 -0.01 -16.94
C TYR A 58 -6.36 -0.11 -17.57
N LYS A 59 -6.83 -1.33 -17.84
CA LYS A 59 -8.18 -1.57 -18.36
C LYS A 59 -9.25 -1.01 -17.41
N ALA A 60 -9.12 -1.24 -16.11
CA ALA A 60 -10.08 -0.75 -15.12
C ALA A 60 -10.17 0.78 -15.06
N ILE A 61 -9.03 1.50 -15.05
CA ILE A 61 -9.04 2.97 -15.00
C ILE A 61 -9.55 3.60 -16.29
N VAL A 62 -9.23 2.99 -17.44
CA VAL A 62 -9.74 3.44 -18.74
C VAL A 62 -11.24 3.20 -18.81
N SER A 63 -11.74 2.03 -18.44
CA SER A 63 -13.18 1.76 -18.36
C SER A 63 -13.90 2.74 -17.44
N THR A 64 -13.37 3.00 -16.25
CA THR A 64 -13.96 3.97 -15.31
C THR A 64 -14.07 5.37 -15.94
N TYR A 65 -13.05 5.82 -16.65
CA TYR A 65 -13.09 7.11 -17.35
C TYR A 65 -14.08 7.10 -18.52
N MET A 66 -14.17 6.00 -19.28
CA MET A 66 -15.15 5.85 -20.36
C MET A 66 -16.60 5.87 -19.83
N ASP A 67 -16.84 5.26 -18.67
CA ASP A 67 -18.17 5.20 -18.04
C ASP A 67 -18.57 6.54 -17.43
N ALA A 68 -17.60 7.28 -16.87
CA ALA A 68 -17.82 8.60 -16.28
C ALA A 68 -18.03 9.72 -17.33
N THR A 69 -17.65 9.51 -18.59
CA THR A 69 -17.65 10.56 -19.63
C THR A 69 -18.52 10.21 -20.84
N SER A 70 -19.29 11.17 -21.35
CA SER A 70 -20.10 10.95 -22.56
C SER A 70 -19.23 10.74 -23.81
N ALA A 71 -19.64 9.82 -24.69
CA ALA A 71 -18.91 9.48 -25.92
C ALA A 71 -18.70 10.65 -26.88
N ILE A 72 -19.61 11.62 -26.87
CA ILE A 72 -19.57 12.79 -27.75
C ILE A 72 -18.56 13.82 -27.24
N THR A 73 -18.41 13.92 -25.92
CA THR A 73 -17.68 15.00 -25.27
C THR A 73 -16.37 14.56 -24.61
N ARG A 74 -16.12 13.24 -24.50
CA ARG A 74 -14.89 12.73 -23.90
C ARG A 74 -13.68 13.14 -24.70
N ARG A 75 -12.59 13.44 -23.99
CA ARG A 75 -11.36 13.89 -24.64
C ARG A 75 -10.55 12.73 -25.19
N ILE A 76 -10.48 11.65 -24.44
CA ILE A 76 -9.76 10.44 -24.84
C ILE A 76 -10.76 9.53 -25.57
N LYS A 77 -10.52 9.25 -26.86
CA LYS A 77 -11.36 8.36 -27.69
C LYS A 77 -10.60 7.09 -28.09
N THR A 78 -9.28 7.19 -28.18
CA THR A 78 -8.35 6.12 -28.55
C THR A 78 -7.27 5.95 -27.49
N HIS A 79 -6.62 4.78 -27.46
CA HIS A 79 -5.43 4.59 -26.63
C HIS A 79 -4.29 5.53 -27.05
N GLY A 80 -4.21 5.85 -28.35
CA GLY A 80 -3.26 6.84 -28.89
C GLY A 80 -3.43 8.24 -28.28
N ASP A 81 -4.67 8.68 -28.03
CA ASP A 81 -4.93 9.97 -27.38
C ASP A 81 -4.35 9.99 -25.96
N LEU A 82 -4.50 8.89 -25.21
CA LEU A 82 -3.91 8.75 -23.88
C LEU A 82 -2.37 8.72 -23.93
N PHE A 83 -1.79 8.04 -24.92
CA PHE A 83 -0.33 8.03 -25.11
C PHE A 83 0.22 9.41 -25.47
N HIS A 84 -0.53 10.19 -26.25
CA HIS A 84 -0.19 11.58 -26.55
C HIS A 84 -0.20 12.45 -25.30
N ILE A 85 -1.21 12.32 -24.44
CA ILE A 85 -1.26 12.99 -23.13
C ILE A 85 -0.05 12.60 -22.26
N ILE A 86 0.30 11.32 -22.22
CA ILE A 86 1.48 10.82 -21.48
C ILE A 86 2.77 11.44 -22.04
N SER A 87 2.88 11.58 -23.36
CA SER A 87 4.00 12.26 -24.00
C SER A 87 4.11 13.72 -23.56
N ILE A 88 3.00 14.47 -23.56
CA ILE A 88 2.96 15.86 -23.08
C ILE A 88 3.41 15.96 -21.62
N LEU A 89 2.92 15.06 -20.75
CA LEU A 89 3.30 15.02 -19.34
C LEU A 89 4.81 14.77 -19.15
N LYS A 90 5.40 13.87 -19.96
CA LYS A 90 6.84 13.56 -19.93
C LYS A 90 7.68 14.74 -20.43
N THR A 91 7.26 15.42 -21.50
CA THR A 91 8.03 16.54 -22.06
C THR A 91 7.95 17.81 -21.20
N ASN A 92 6.87 17.99 -20.42
CA ASN A 92 6.60 19.22 -19.67
C ASN A 92 6.36 18.94 -18.16
N PRO A 93 7.32 18.35 -17.43
CA PRO A 93 7.13 18.03 -16.01
C PRO A 93 7.00 19.27 -15.12
N ASP A 94 7.55 20.41 -15.55
CA ASP A 94 7.53 21.66 -14.77
C ASP A 94 6.38 22.59 -15.17
N ALA A 95 5.53 22.17 -16.12
CA ALA A 95 4.30 22.87 -16.44
C ALA A 95 3.25 22.65 -15.35
N THR A 96 2.47 23.70 -15.09
CA THR A 96 1.30 23.68 -14.22
C THR A 96 0.18 22.83 -14.82
N LEU A 97 -0.77 22.39 -13.98
CA LEU A 97 -1.94 21.65 -14.47
C LEU A 97 -2.71 22.46 -15.53
N LEU A 98 -2.86 23.77 -15.32
CA LEU A 98 -3.52 24.66 -16.29
C LEU A 98 -2.78 24.72 -17.63
N GLU A 99 -1.45 24.82 -17.61
CA GLU A 99 -0.62 24.82 -18.84
C GLU A 99 -0.69 23.48 -19.56
N LEU A 100 -0.65 22.36 -18.82
CA LEU A 100 -0.81 21.02 -19.40
C LEU A 100 -2.16 20.85 -20.08
N CYS A 101 -3.24 21.31 -19.45
CA CYS A 101 -4.57 21.32 -20.08
C CYS A 101 -4.57 22.13 -21.37
N ARG A 102 -3.96 23.34 -21.38
CA ARG A 102 -3.85 24.17 -22.58
C ARG A 102 -3.06 23.50 -23.70
N LEU A 103 -1.94 22.84 -23.40
CA LEU A 103 -1.14 22.11 -24.38
C LEU A 103 -1.94 20.96 -25.01
N ILE A 104 -2.70 20.24 -24.19
CA ILE A 104 -3.60 19.19 -24.66
C ILE A 104 -4.69 19.81 -25.54
N ASP A 105 -5.30 20.93 -25.14
CA ASP A 105 -6.31 21.67 -25.92
C ASP A 105 -5.85 22.16 -27.28
N GLN A 106 -4.67 22.75 -27.36
CA GLN A 106 -4.08 23.20 -28.61
C GLN A 106 -3.79 22.03 -29.56
N SER A 107 -3.26 20.92 -29.03
CA SER A 107 -2.86 19.77 -29.84
C SER A 107 -4.03 19.02 -30.50
N THR A 108 -5.25 19.17 -29.98
CA THR A 108 -6.44 18.46 -30.49
C THR A 108 -7.40 19.35 -31.28
N GLY A 109 -7.07 20.64 -31.48
CA GLY A 109 -7.86 21.57 -32.29
C GLY A 109 -9.27 21.86 -31.76
N SER A 110 -9.55 21.55 -30.49
CA SER A 110 -10.88 21.73 -29.91
C SER A 110 -11.05 23.15 -29.37
N GLN A 111 -11.94 23.94 -29.99
CA GLN A 111 -12.29 25.29 -29.51
C GLN A 111 -13.24 25.30 -28.31
N THR A 112 -13.73 24.13 -27.86
CA THR A 112 -14.61 24.04 -26.68
C THR A 112 -13.78 23.88 -25.41
N ALA A 113 -13.59 25.00 -24.71
CA ALA A 113 -12.93 25.09 -23.42
C ALA A 113 -13.83 24.52 -22.30
N ASP A 114 -13.99 23.20 -22.23
CA ASP A 114 -14.53 22.56 -21.03
C ASP A 114 -13.38 22.04 -20.17
N GLY A 115 -12.82 22.95 -19.36
CA GLY A 115 -11.60 22.71 -18.57
C GLY A 115 -11.69 21.48 -17.66
N THR A 116 -12.87 21.17 -17.13
CA THR A 116 -13.09 20.01 -16.25
C THR A 116 -12.78 18.68 -16.96
N ARG A 117 -13.16 18.56 -18.25
CA ARG A 117 -12.96 17.32 -19.02
C ARG A 117 -11.50 17.08 -19.37
N THR A 118 -10.75 18.15 -19.62
CA THR A 118 -9.32 18.08 -19.89
C THR A 118 -8.56 17.70 -18.61
N VAL A 119 -8.98 18.20 -17.44
CA VAL A 119 -8.43 17.80 -16.14
C VAL A 119 -8.63 16.30 -15.89
N ASP A 120 -9.81 15.74 -16.16
CA ASP A 120 -10.03 14.29 -16.02
C ASP A 120 -9.16 13.45 -16.96
N ALA A 121 -8.92 13.95 -18.18
CA ALA A 121 -8.04 13.30 -19.15
C ALA A 121 -6.57 13.33 -18.70
N VAL A 122 -6.11 14.47 -18.15
CA VAL A 122 -4.79 14.60 -17.50
C VAL A 122 -4.69 13.65 -16.31
N ALA A 123 -5.73 13.58 -15.48
CA ALA A 123 -5.77 12.69 -14.33
C ALA A 123 -5.66 11.21 -14.74
N LEU A 124 -6.30 10.81 -15.85
CA LEU A 124 -6.13 9.47 -16.41
C LEU A 124 -4.68 9.24 -16.87
N GLY A 125 -4.08 10.21 -17.56
CA GLY A 125 -2.67 10.18 -17.97
C GLY A 125 -1.72 9.93 -16.79
N VAL A 126 -1.89 10.66 -15.69
CA VAL A 126 -1.07 10.49 -14.47
C VAL A 126 -1.33 9.13 -13.79
N LYS A 127 -2.60 8.68 -13.71
CA LYS A 127 -2.94 7.36 -13.17
C LYS A 127 -2.31 6.23 -13.95
N THR A 128 -2.27 6.35 -15.28
CA THR A 128 -1.62 5.40 -16.18
C THR A 128 -0.10 5.46 -16.03
N LEU A 129 0.48 6.66 -16.00
CA LEU A 129 1.93 6.85 -15.98
C LEU A 129 2.58 6.45 -14.66
N LEU A 130 1.99 6.86 -13.53
CA LEU A 130 2.64 6.78 -12.21
C LEU A 130 1.89 5.91 -11.19
N MET A 131 0.69 5.45 -11.52
CA MET A 131 -0.21 4.81 -10.54
C MET A 131 -0.46 5.70 -9.31
N VAL A 132 -0.67 6.98 -9.58
CA VAL A 132 -1.04 8.02 -8.60
C VAL A 132 -2.41 8.58 -9.02
N ASP A 133 -3.29 8.82 -8.06
CA ASP A 133 -4.63 9.38 -8.34
C ASP A 133 -4.66 10.91 -8.06
N PRO A 134 -4.55 11.79 -9.07
CA PRO A 134 -4.56 13.23 -8.85
C PRO A 134 -5.95 13.86 -8.75
N SER A 135 -7.01 13.06 -8.91
CA SER A 135 -8.39 13.57 -8.99
C SER A 135 -8.84 14.23 -7.68
N ALA A 136 -9.70 15.26 -7.78
CA ALA A 136 -10.26 15.94 -6.61
C ALA A 136 -11.06 14.99 -5.70
N LEU A 137 -11.03 15.27 -4.39
CA LEU A 137 -11.66 14.47 -3.34
C LEU A 137 -13.19 14.29 -3.51
N HIS A 138 -13.84 15.17 -4.28
CA HIS A 138 -15.30 15.21 -4.43
C HIS A 138 -15.90 14.08 -5.28
N HIS A 139 -15.11 13.37 -6.09
CA HIS A 139 -15.62 12.25 -6.92
C HIS A 139 -15.65 10.90 -6.22
N SER A 140 -15.34 10.87 -4.92
CA SER A 140 -15.37 9.66 -4.11
C SER A 140 -16.08 9.95 -2.80
N SER A 141 -17.37 9.64 -2.74
CA SER A 141 -18.24 9.81 -1.56
C SER A 141 -17.68 9.14 -0.29
N ASP A 142 -16.70 8.26 -0.41
CA ASP A 142 -16.21 7.37 0.65
C ASP A 142 -14.78 7.74 1.15
N ARG A 143 -14.26 8.95 0.85
CA ARG A 143 -12.86 9.34 1.13
C ARG A 143 -12.66 10.42 2.19
N LEU A 144 -13.60 11.36 2.36
CA LEU A 144 -13.53 12.36 3.44
C LEU A 144 -13.61 11.71 4.84
N GLU A 145 -14.37 10.62 4.97
CA GLU A 145 -14.53 9.90 6.24
C GLU A 145 -13.29 9.08 6.66
N LYS A 146 -12.32 8.88 5.75
CA LYS A 146 -11.13 8.05 5.96
C LYS A 146 -9.91 8.83 6.48
N GLY A 147 -10.03 10.14 6.70
CA GLY A 147 -8.95 10.96 7.25
C GLY A 147 -7.68 11.03 6.38
N THR A 148 -7.77 10.60 5.11
CA THR A 148 -6.64 10.66 4.18
C THR A 148 -6.49 12.10 3.68
N TYR A 149 -5.54 12.85 4.27
CA TYR A 149 -5.06 14.12 3.73
C TYR A 149 -4.38 13.84 2.38
N ARG A 150 -5.16 13.83 1.31
CA ARG A 150 -4.63 13.74 -0.05
C ARG A 150 -4.40 15.15 -0.56
N ILE A 151 -3.19 15.42 -1.01
CA ILE A 151 -2.88 16.66 -1.71
C ILE A 151 -3.61 16.60 -3.05
N HIS A 152 -4.57 17.51 -3.22
CA HIS A 152 -5.22 17.75 -4.50
C HIS A 152 -4.25 18.52 -5.41
N TRP A 153 -4.12 18.10 -6.67
CA TRP A 153 -3.31 18.82 -7.65
C TRP A 153 -4.02 20.10 -8.06
N LYS A 154 -3.55 21.24 -7.55
CA LYS A 154 -4.09 22.56 -7.87
C LYS A 154 -3.65 23.00 -9.27
N GLU A 155 -4.47 23.86 -9.89
CA GLU A 155 -4.29 24.35 -11.27
C GLU A 155 -2.95 25.05 -11.49
N ASP A 156 -2.46 25.78 -10.48
CA ASP A 156 -1.24 26.60 -10.47
C ASP A 156 0.02 25.83 -10.06
N VAL A 157 -0.11 24.55 -9.71
CA VAL A 157 1.01 23.74 -9.22
C VAL A 157 1.65 22.95 -10.36
N PRO A 158 2.98 23.03 -10.56
CA PRO A 158 3.71 22.20 -11.52
C PRO A 158 3.55 20.69 -11.27
N PHE A 159 3.57 19.87 -12.31
CA PHE A 159 3.47 18.41 -12.17
C PHE A 159 4.61 17.81 -11.32
N SER A 160 5.83 18.30 -11.50
CA SER A 160 7.01 17.94 -10.72
C SER A 160 6.84 18.28 -9.24
N LYS A 161 6.31 19.47 -8.95
CA LYS A 161 6.03 19.92 -7.58
C LYS A 161 4.91 19.11 -6.93
N TYR A 162 3.81 18.85 -7.64
CA TYR A 162 2.73 17.98 -7.16
C TYR A 162 3.24 16.56 -6.83
N THR A 163 4.11 16.01 -7.68
CA THR A 163 4.72 14.70 -7.46
C THR A 163 5.62 14.74 -6.22
N GLN A 164 6.44 15.77 -6.06
CA GLN A 164 7.28 15.95 -4.88
C GLN A 164 6.44 16.03 -3.59
N ASP A 165 5.41 16.86 -3.59
CA ASP A 165 4.58 17.09 -2.40
C ASP A 165 3.74 15.85 -2.06
N SER A 166 3.41 15.02 -3.06
CA SER A 166 2.73 13.72 -2.86
C SER A 166 3.57 12.68 -2.10
N PHE A 167 4.90 12.86 -2.05
CA PHE A 167 5.83 11.98 -1.35
C PHE A 167 6.78 12.83 -0.48
N PRO A 168 6.29 13.37 0.65
CA PRO A 168 7.12 14.16 1.54
C PRO A 168 8.27 13.31 2.11
N LEU A 169 9.45 13.91 2.23
CA LEU A 169 10.59 13.30 2.91
C LEU A 169 10.31 13.30 4.42
N GLY A 170 10.47 12.14 5.05
CA GLY A 170 10.36 12.01 6.49
C GLY A 170 11.68 12.30 7.20
N ASN A 171 11.58 12.72 8.45
CA ASN A 171 12.71 13.09 9.30
C ASN A 171 12.72 12.17 10.54
N HIS A 172 13.15 10.92 10.40
CA HIS A 172 13.23 10.00 11.53
C HIS A 172 14.65 9.48 11.76
N SER A 173 15.32 10.00 12.80
CA SER A 173 16.73 9.77 13.10
C SER A 173 17.16 8.30 13.19
N ILE A 174 16.28 7.39 13.62
CA ILE A 174 16.59 5.95 13.80
C ILE A 174 16.47 5.15 12.49
N LEU A 175 15.56 5.54 11.60
CA LEU A 175 15.21 4.75 10.41
C LEU A 175 15.79 5.36 9.11
N SER A 176 16.30 6.59 9.16
CA SER A 176 16.96 7.25 8.03
C SER A 176 18.40 6.78 7.79
N TYR A 177 19.05 6.12 8.77
CA TYR A 177 20.41 5.58 8.63
C TYR A 177 20.40 4.05 8.61
N ASP A 178 20.67 3.51 7.42
CA ASP A 178 20.50 2.10 7.02
C ASP A 178 21.41 1.10 7.77
N ASN A 179 22.51 1.57 8.37
CA ASN A 179 23.54 0.72 8.97
C ASN A 179 23.46 0.55 10.49
N SER A 180 22.36 0.95 11.14
CA SER A 180 22.18 0.64 12.56
C SER A 180 21.60 -0.77 12.72
N GLU A 181 22.17 -1.60 13.61
CA GLU A 181 21.59 -2.91 13.96
C GLU A 181 20.11 -2.79 14.38
N SER A 182 19.75 -1.64 14.97
CA SER A 182 18.38 -1.25 15.31
C SER A 182 17.42 -1.28 14.11
N PHE A 183 17.85 -0.85 12.93
CA PHE A 183 16.99 -0.81 11.74
C PHE A 183 16.68 -2.22 11.20
N ALA A 184 17.67 -3.10 11.19
CA ALA A 184 17.49 -4.49 10.79
C ALA A 184 16.51 -5.20 11.73
N ASP A 185 16.56 -4.92 13.03
CA ASP A 185 15.64 -5.49 14.01
C ASP A 185 14.22 -4.93 13.87
N VAL A 186 14.07 -3.63 13.56
CA VAL A 186 12.77 -3.03 13.22
C VAL A 186 12.16 -3.74 11.99
N LYS A 187 12.92 -3.96 10.92
CA LYS A 187 12.43 -4.67 9.72
C LYS A 187 11.97 -6.09 10.04
N LYS A 188 12.70 -6.82 10.90
CA LYS A 188 12.32 -8.20 11.32
C LYS A 188 10.97 -8.22 12.06
N GLU A 189 10.68 -7.19 12.85
CA GLU A 189 9.42 -7.06 13.59
C GLU A 189 8.24 -6.65 12.71
N LEU A 190 8.48 -5.80 11.70
CA LEU A 190 7.44 -5.23 10.81
C LEU A 190 6.87 -6.20 9.75
N LYS A 191 7.24 -7.48 9.79
CA LYS A 191 6.68 -8.49 8.88
C LYS A 191 5.15 -8.48 8.92
N ALA A 192 4.52 -8.63 7.76
CA ALA A 192 3.07 -8.68 7.61
C ALA A 192 2.40 -9.74 8.50
N VAL A 193 3.08 -10.87 8.75
CA VAL A 193 2.61 -11.91 9.67
C VAL A 193 2.54 -11.44 11.12
N ASN A 194 3.49 -10.61 11.56
CA ASN A 194 3.52 -10.04 12.90
C ASN A 194 2.45 -8.98 13.05
N LEU A 195 2.30 -8.09 12.06
CA LEU A 195 1.24 -7.08 12.01
C LEU A 195 -0.15 -7.74 12.12
N LYS A 196 -0.39 -8.80 11.35
CA LYS A 196 -1.66 -9.54 11.41
C LYS A 196 -1.86 -10.27 12.73
N LYS A 197 -0.82 -10.91 13.27
CA LYS A 197 -0.90 -11.71 14.51
C LYS A 197 -1.04 -10.84 15.76
N ARG A 198 -0.23 -9.79 15.88
CA ARG A 198 -0.12 -8.96 17.10
C ARG A 198 -1.14 -7.83 17.13
N LEU A 199 -1.46 -7.25 15.98
CA LEU A 199 -2.36 -6.09 15.88
C LEU A 199 -3.72 -6.45 15.27
N GLY A 200 -3.87 -7.66 14.72
CA GLY A 200 -5.11 -8.02 14.01
C GLY A 200 -5.34 -7.18 12.76
N ILE A 201 -4.28 -6.58 12.19
CA ILE A 201 -4.38 -5.73 11.01
C ILE A 201 -4.82 -6.56 9.79
N THR A 202 -5.76 -6.01 9.04
CA THR A 202 -6.16 -6.55 7.72
C THR A 202 -5.32 -5.89 6.63
N ILE A 203 -4.73 -6.69 5.74
CA ILE A 203 -3.95 -6.16 4.61
C ILE A 203 -4.89 -5.95 3.44
N ARG A 204 -4.89 -4.73 2.89
CA ARG A 204 -5.71 -4.34 1.75
C ARG A 204 -4.81 -3.94 0.58
N ALA A 205 -5.09 -4.49 -0.60
CA ALA A 205 -4.44 -4.06 -1.84
C ALA A 205 -4.80 -2.60 -2.17
N THR A 206 -3.83 -1.82 -2.64
CA THR A 206 -4.08 -0.49 -3.22
C THR A 206 -3.33 -0.34 -4.54
N SER A 207 -3.93 0.36 -5.49
CA SER A 207 -3.31 0.71 -6.77
C SER A 207 -2.66 2.09 -6.76
N ASP A 208 -2.96 2.93 -5.76
CA ASP A 208 -2.35 4.24 -5.62
C ASP A 208 -1.15 4.15 -4.68
N ILE A 209 0.04 4.30 -5.25
CA ILE A 209 1.32 4.09 -4.55
C ILE A 209 1.48 5.01 -3.34
N ARG A 210 0.84 6.19 -3.34
CA ARG A 210 0.82 7.10 -2.19
C ARG A 210 0.17 6.49 -0.96
N ASN A 211 -0.62 5.43 -1.07
CA ASN A 211 -1.26 4.76 0.07
C ASN A 211 -0.46 3.53 0.52
N HIS A 212 0.71 3.27 -0.04
CA HIS A 212 1.56 2.17 0.41
C HIS A 212 1.99 2.37 1.88
N LEU A 213 1.76 1.37 2.73
CA LEU A 213 1.94 1.43 4.19
C LEU A 213 1.04 2.43 4.91
N HIS A 214 -0.03 2.90 4.28
CA HIS A 214 -1.00 3.74 4.98
C HIS A 214 -1.83 2.89 5.94
N PHE A 215 -1.69 3.15 7.24
CA PHE A 215 -2.41 2.43 8.29
C PHE A 215 -3.66 3.19 8.73
N ASP A 216 -4.83 2.69 8.33
CA ASP A 216 -6.11 3.18 8.81
C ASP A 216 -6.40 2.61 10.19
N ARG A 217 -6.16 3.43 11.22
CA ARG A 217 -6.38 3.08 12.63
C ARG A 217 -7.85 2.83 12.97
N LYS A 218 -8.78 3.50 12.28
CA LYS A 218 -10.22 3.42 12.55
C LYS A 218 -10.76 2.06 12.09
N ASN A 219 -10.37 1.66 10.89
CA ASN A 219 -10.85 0.41 10.26
C ASN A 219 -9.89 -0.77 10.46
N ASN A 220 -8.72 -0.52 11.06
CA ASN A 220 -7.66 -1.49 11.32
C ASN A 220 -7.19 -2.26 10.07
N TYR A 221 -7.03 -1.54 8.96
CA TYR A 221 -6.40 -2.10 7.77
C TYR A 221 -5.16 -1.32 7.37
N LEU A 222 -4.22 -2.05 6.76
CA LEU A 222 -3.01 -1.51 6.15
C LEU A 222 -3.15 -1.58 4.64
N GLU A 223 -3.09 -0.44 3.98
CA GLU A 223 -3.04 -0.37 2.52
C GLU A 223 -1.64 -0.71 2.03
N VAL A 224 -1.54 -1.66 1.10
CA VAL A 224 -0.29 -2.16 0.56
C VAL A 224 -0.36 -2.10 -0.95
N TYR A 225 0.42 -1.18 -1.53
CA TYR A 225 0.66 -1.16 -2.96
C TYR A 225 1.38 -2.44 -3.38
N HIS A 226 0.95 -3.10 -4.46
CA HIS A 226 1.43 -4.45 -4.76
C HIS A 226 1.94 -4.68 -6.18
N TYR A 227 1.93 -3.70 -7.08
CA TYR A 227 2.29 -3.89 -8.50
C TYR A 227 3.81 -3.92 -8.69
N THR A 228 4.48 -4.98 -8.22
CA THR A 228 5.94 -5.08 -8.27
C THR A 228 6.49 -5.15 -9.69
N SER A 229 5.73 -5.76 -10.61
CA SER A 229 6.12 -5.82 -12.03
C SER A 229 6.28 -4.41 -12.62
N PHE A 230 5.37 -3.50 -12.27
CA PHE A 230 5.40 -2.09 -12.65
C PHE A 230 6.58 -1.34 -12.00
N LEU A 231 6.86 -1.56 -10.70
CA LEU A 231 8.01 -0.95 -10.01
C LEU A 231 9.34 -1.36 -10.64
N LYS A 232 9.49 -2.65 -10.95
CA LYS A 232 10.71 -3.17 -11.60
C LYS A 232 10.95 -2.53 -12.96
N GLU A 233 9.91 -2.31 -13.75
CA GLU A 233 10.05 -1.61 -15.04
C GLU A 233 10.49 -0.16 -14.87
N GLN A 234 9.97 0.58 -13.89
CA GLN A 234 10.46 1.93 -13.59
C GLN A 234 11.95 1.93 -13.19
N LEU A 235 12.38 0.93 -12.40
CA LEU A 235 13.78 0.79 -12.02
C LEU A 235 14.69 0.41 -13.19
N ARG A 236 14.20 -0.37 -14.16
CA ARG A 236 14.94 -0.71 -15.38
C ARG A 236 15.18 0.51 -16.25
N VAL A 237 14.15 1.36 -16.45
CA VAL A 237 14.26 2.62 -17.21
C VAL A 237 15.33 3.54 -16.64
N THR A 238 15.48 3.55 -15.32
CA THR A 238 16.45 4.39 -14.64
C THR A 238 17.75 3.67 -14.30
N ARG A 239 17.97 2.41 -14.70
CA ARG A 239 19.19 1.68 -14.27
C ARG A 239 20.45 2.32 -14.84
N ASP A 240 20.51 2.46 -16.17
CA ASP A 240 21.72 2.86 -16.91
C ASP A 240 21.72 4.34 -17.31
N VAL A 241 20.63 5.05 -17.02
CA VAL A 241 20.41 6.45 -17.41
C VAL A 241 20.78 7.36 -16.23
N GLY A 242 21.27 8.58 -16.52
CA GLY A 242 21.79 9.56 -15.55
C GLY A 242 20.86 10.00 -14.40
N ASP A 243 21.11 11.17 -13.83
CA ASP A 243 20.50 11.56 -12.56
C ASP A 243 18.96 11.69 -12.60
N CYS A 244 18.28 10.75 -11.95
CA CYS A 244 16.83 10.70 -11.74
C CYS A 244 16.47 10.98 -10.27
N SER A 245 17.32 11.73 -9.57
CA SER A 245 17.12 12.13 -8.17
C SER A 245 15.99 13.15 -8.02
N SER A 246 15.87 14.10 -8.95
CA SER A 246 14.85 15.13 -8.92
C SER A 246 13.51 14.63 -9.51
N PRO A 247 12.36 15.07 -8.98
CA PRO A 247 11.05 14.78 -9.59
C PRO A 247 10.96 15.22 -11.06
N SER A 248 11.50 16.38 -11.43
CA SER A 248 11.47 16.83 -12.84
C SER A 248 12.24 15.88 -13.75
N SER A 249 13.46 15.50 -13.38
CA SER A 249 14.28 14.59 -14.22
C SER A 249 13.72 13.17 -14.30
N SER A 250 13.14 12.64 -13.22
CA SER A 250 12.48 11.32 -13.24
C SER A 250 11.21 11.33 -14.11
N LEU A 251 10.40 12.39 -14.02
CA LEU A 251 9.18 12.53 -14.81
C LEU A 251 9.43 12.68 -16.30
N LYS A 252 10.56 13.30 -16.72
CA LYS A 252 10.97 13.32 -18.15
C LYS A 252 11.16 11.92 -18.73
N ARG A 253 11.50 10.95 -17.88
CA ARG A 253 11.61 9.54 -18.25
C ARG A 253 10.31 8.77 -18.05
N GLY A 254 9.25 9.41 -17.54
CA GLY A 254 7.97 8.78 -17.28
C GLY A 254 7.94 7.91 -16.03
N VAL A 255 8.78 8.20 -15.04
CA VAL A 255 8.89 7.40 -13.82
C VAL A 255 8.87 8.25 -12.55
N LEU A 256 8.59 7.60 -11.42
CA LEU A 256 8.73 8.17 -10.08
C LEU A 256 10.23 8.29 -9.69
N PRO A 257 10.55 9.12 -8.68
CA PRO A 257 11.90 9.19 -8.15
C PRO A 257 12.45 7.81 -7.79
N ARG A 258 13.65 7.48 -8.27
CA ARG A 258 14.22 6.12 -8.17
C ARG A 258 14.27 5.60 -6.73
N GLN A 259 14.67 6.46 -5.80
CA GLN A 259 14.75 6.15 -4.37
C GLN A 259 13.39 5.73 -3.78
N LEU A 260 12.30 6.42 -4.14
CA LEU A 260 10.94 6.04 -3.71
C LEU A 260 10.57 4.64 -4.22
N VAL A 261 10.87 4.34 -5.49
CA VAL A 261 10.55 3.04 -6.09
C VAL A 261 11.35 1.91 -5.43
N LEU A 262 12.63 2.15 -5.10
CA LEU A 262 13.47 1.22 -4.34
C LEU A 262 12.89 0.95 -2.95
N GLU A 263 12.49 2.00 -2.21
CA GLU A 263 11.89 1.87 -0.88
C GLU A 263 10.59 1.07 -0.89
N VAL A 264 9.70 1.34 -1.85
CA VAL A 264 8.42 0.61 -1.97
C VAL A 264 8.66 -0.85 -2.35
N LEU A 265 9.66 -1.15 -3.17
CA LEU A 265 9.99 -2.53 -3.51
C LEU A 265 10.63 -3.26 -2.32
N ASP A 266 11.58 -2.62 -1.62
CA ASP A 266 12.23 -3.17 -0.43
C ASP A 266 11.24 -3.36 0.72
N SER A 267 10.28 -2.46 0.91
CA SER A 267 9.27 -2.60 1.96
C SER A 267 8.36 -3.79 1.71
N LEU A 268 8.05 -4.11 0.44
CA LEU A 268 7.28 -5.29 0.06
C LEU A 268 8.09 -6.58 0.25
N GLN A 269 9.28 -6.62 -0.33
CA GLN A 269 10.07 -7.83 -0.50
C GLN A 269 11.03 -8.09 0.67
N GLY A 270 11.65 -7.05 1.22
CA GLY A 270 12.56 -7.13 2.37
C GLY A 270 11.86 -7.05 3.73
N THR A 271 10.82 -6.21 3.85
CA THR A 271 10.20 -5.90 5.15
C THR A 271 8.89 -6.67 5.41
N LEU A 272 7.85 -6.45 4.60
CA LEU A 272 6.52 -7.03 4.81
C LEU A 272 6.47 -8.53 4.50
N PHE A 273 7.03 -8.94 3.36
CA PHE A 273 6.93 -10.32 2.85
C PHE A 273 8.29 -10.96 2.51
N PRO A 274 9.25 -11.02 3.45
CA PRO A 274 10.52 -11.70 3.20
C PRO A 274 10.30 -13.17 2.88
N LEU A 275 10.79 -13.60 1.70
CA LEU A 275 10.62 -14.99 1.24
C LEU A 275 11.45 -16.00 2.02
N SER A 276 12.44 -15.52 2.78
CA SER A 276 13.19 -16.32 3.75
C SER A 276 12.32 -16.81 4.91
N ASP A 277 11.17 -16.16 5.17
CA ASP A 277 10.20 -16.60 6.18
C ASP A 277 9.04 -17.40 5.54
N PRO A 278 8.91 -18.72 5.82
CA PRO A 278 7.85 -19.55 5.25
C PRO A 278 6.44 -19.05 5.58
N ARG A 279 6.23 -18.40 6.73
CA ARG A 279 4.92 -17.87 7.12
C ARG A 279 4.55 -16.65 6.28
N SER A 280 5.53 -15.76 6.05
CA SER A 280 5.35 -14.61 5.14
C SER A 280 5.05 -15.07 3.73
N LYS A 281 5.78 -16.07 3.21
CA LYS A 281 5.50 -16.67 1.90
C LYS A 281 4.11 -17.29 1.80
N LYS A 282 3.64 -17.98 2.84
CA LYS A 282 2.27 -18.53 2.91
C LYS A 282 1.21 -17.44 2.92
N LEU A 283 1.40 -16.38 3.71
CA LEU A 283 0.49 -15.23 3.75
C LEU A 283 0.44 -14.55 2.38
N LEU A 284 1.59 -14.30 1.76
CA LEU A 284 1.69 -13.66 0.46
C LEU A 284 0.98 -14.46 -0.64
N ARG A 285 1.17 -15.79 -0.68
CA ARG A 285 0.41 -16.67 -1.60
C ARG A 285 -1.09 -16.57 -1.39
N SER A 286 -1.55 -16.46 -0.14
CA SER A 286 -2.97 -16.24 0.16
C SER A 286 -3.47 -14.87 -0.31
N LEU A 287 -2.64 -13.83 -0.26
CA LEU A 287 -3.00 -12.49 -0.77
C LEU A 287 -3.05 -12.48 -2.31
N ILE A 288 -2.16 -13.20 -2.97
CA ILE A 288 -2.17 -13.36 -4.43
C ILE A 288 -3.45 -14.08 -4.88
N SER A 289 -3.83 -15.16 -4.20
CA SER A 289 -5.02 -15.94 -4.59
C SER A 289 -6.34 -15.29 -4.18
N LYS A 290 -6.42 -14.66 -3.00
CA LYS A 290 -7.69 -14.13 -2.46
C LYS A 290 -7.88 -12.63 -2.68
N CYS A 291 -6.81 -11.87 -2.79
CA CYS A 291 -6.83 -10.39 -2.82
C CYS A 291 -6.23 -9.82 -4.10
N SER A 292 -5.99 -10.67 -5.12
CA SER A 292 -5.45 -10.27 -6.43
C SER A 292 -4.13 -9.49 -6.39
N PHE A 293 -3.29 -9.75 -5.39
CA PHE A 293 -1.92 -9.21 -5.36
C PHE A 293 -1.16 -9.61 -6.64
N ASP A 294 -0.15 -8.81 -6.98
CA ASP A 294 0.70 -9.10 -8.14
C ASP A 294 1.51 -10.37 -7.87
N PRO A 295 1.39 -11.45 -8.66
CA PRO A 295 2.20 -12.64 -8.49
C PRO A 295 3.70 -12.36 -8.60
N ASP A 296 4.09 -11.30 -9.32
CA ASP A 296 5.49 -10.93 -9.52
C ASP A 296 6.22 -10.55 -8.22
N ILE A 297 5.50 -10.27 -7.14
CA ILE A 297 6.08 -10.01 -5.81
C ILE A 297 6.91 -11.19 -5.28
N LEU A 298 6.64 -12.41 -5.77
CA LEU A 298 7.41 -13.62 -5.47
C LEU A 298 8.74 -13.70 -6.24
N ASN A 299 8.93 -12.89 -7.27
CA ASN A 299 10.13 -12.88 -8.09
C ASN A 299 11.09 -11.79 -7.57
N PHE A 300 12.22 -12.19 -6.99
CA PHE A 300 13.24 -11.25 -6.56
C PHE A 300 14.25 -11.11 -7.69
N GLU A 301 14.28 -9.94 -8.30
CA GLU A 301 15.25 -9.62 -9.34
C GLU A 301 16.10 -8.46 -8.84
N VAL A 302 17.38 -8.72 -8.57
CA VAL A 302 18.29 -7.68 -8.06
C VAL A 302 19.16 -7.15 -9.19
N SER A 303 19.77 -8.05 -9.97
CA SER A 303 20.73 -7.70 -11.04
C SER A 303 20.13 -6.91 -12.20
N SER A 304 18.84 -7.10 -12.50
CA SER A 304 18.19 -6.40 -13.62
C SER A 304 17.72 -4.99 -13.26
N ILE A 305 17.59 -4.66 -11.97
CA ILE A 305 16.94 -3.43 -11.51
C ILE A 305 17.83 -2.53 -10.65
N ARG A 306 18.81 -3.07 -9.92
CA ARG A 306 19.66 -2.29 -9.00
C ARG A 306 20.96 -1.84 -9.67
N ARG A 307 21.44 -0.66 -9.28
CA ARG A 307 22.78 -0.14 -9.60
C ARG A 307 23.79 -0.61 -8.55
N VAL A 308 25.08 -0.51 -8.88
CA VAL A 308 26.16 -0.71 -7.91
C VAL A 308 26.02 0.33 -6.79
N GLY A 309 26.09 -0.10 -5.52
CA GLY A 309 25.87 0.76 -4.36
C GLY A 309 24.42 0.85 -3.87
N GLU A 310 23.48 0.16 -4.52
CA GLU A 310 22.08 0.02 -4.07
C GLU A 310 21.83 -1.33 -3.38
N GLU A 311 22.85 -1.97 -2.81
CA GLU A 311 22.67 -3.22 -2.06
C GLU A 311 21.76 -3.01 -0.83
N SER A 312 21.89 -1.84 -0.22
CA SER A 312 21.10 -1.40 0.92
C SER A 312 20.23 -0.19 0.53
N VAL A 313 18.96 -0.21 0.94
CA VAL A 313 17.98 0.82 0.58
C VAL A 313 17.66 1.63 1.82
N PRO A 314 18.17 2.88 1.93
CA PRO A 314 17.80 3.76 3.02
C PRO A 314 16.33 4.17 2.87
N TYR A 315 15.65 4.44 3.99
CA TYR A 315 14.25 4.87 3.96
C TYR A 315 14.16 6.36 4.24
N VAL A 316 13.75 7.15 3.23
CA VAL A 316 13.53 8.59 3.34
C VAL A 316 12.08 8.97 3.05
N TYR A 317 11.35 8.22 2.23
CA TYR A 317 9.95 8.49 1.90
C TYR A 317 8.97 7.71 2.78
N LEU A 318 9.28 6.44 3.05
CA LEU A 318 8.38 5.55 3.82
C LEU A 318 8.72 5.50 5.32
N VAL A 319 9.73 6.26 5.73
CA VAL A 319 10.32 6.22 7.07
C VAL A 319 9.31 6.49 8.18
N ASP A 320 8.52 7.56 8.06
CA ASP A 320 7.53 7.93 9.08
C ASP A 320 6.41 6.90 9.18
N ARG A 321 6.02 6.29 8.05
CA ARG A 321 4.96 5.25 8.02
C ARG A 321 5.44 3.96 8.67
N LEU A 322 6.69 3.58 8.46
CA LEU A 322 7.29 2.43 9.12
C LEU A 322 7.48 2.68 10.62
N ALA A 323 7.91 3.88 11.01
CA ALA A 323 8.00 4.28 12.41
C ALA A 323 6.64 4.19 13.09
N ASP A 324 5.59 4.72 12.46
CA ASP A 324 4.21 4.65 12.95
C ASP A 324 3.72 3.21 13.16
N LEU A 325 3.98 2.33 12.20
CA LEU A 325 3.64 0.91 12.29
C LEU A 325 4.42 0.21 13.40
N TYR A 326 5.70 0.53 13.54
CA TYR A 326 6.55 -0.06 14.57
C TYR A 326 6.11 0.40 15.96
N ASN A 327 5.84 1.69 16.13
CA ASN A 327 5.32 2.25 17.37
C ASN A 327 3.99 1.60 17.77
N GLU A 328 3.08 1.40 16.81
CA GLU A 328 1.82 0.68 17.04
C GLU A 328 2.05 -0.80 17.41
N LEU A 329 3.09 -1.45 16.87
CA LEU A 329 3.47 -2.82 17.23
C LEU A 329 3.99 -2.93 18.67
N GLN A 330 4.79 -1.94 19.11
CA GLN A 330 5.37 -1.89 20.45
C GLN A 330 4.33 -1.49 21.50
N THR A 331 3.49 -0.51 21.18
CA THR A 331 2.43 -0.03 22.07
C THR A 331 1.08 -0.08 21.36
N PRO A 332 0.44 -1.27 21.26
CA PRO A 332 -0.84 -1.42 20.59
C PRO A 332 -1.89 -0.56 21.28
N ARG A 333 -2.56 0.32 20.53
CA ARG A 333 -3.69 1.06 21.09
C ARG A 333 -4.83 0.08 21.42
N PRO A 334 -5.56 0.28 22.53
CA PRO A 334 -6.68 -0.57 22.87
C PRO A 334 -7.82 -0.37 21.88
N ARG A 335 -8.22 -1.46 21.21
CA ARG A 335 -9.14 -1.42 20.06
C ARG A 335 -10.54 -1.94 20.38
N GLY A 336 -10.69 -2.72 21.44
CA GLY A 336 -12.01 -3.21 21.87
C GLY A 336 -12.76 -2.19 22.71
N TRP A 337 -14.10 -2.15 22.60
CA TRP A 337 -14.96 -1.39 23.52
C TRP A 337 -14.67 -1.77 24.98
N LEU A 338 -14.42 -3.06 25.24
CA LEU A 338 -14.00 -3.56 26.54
C LEU A 338 -12.67 -2.96 26.99
N GLN A 339 -11.69 -2.86 26.10
CA GLN A 339 -10.34 -2.39 26.38
C GLN A 339 -10.29 -0.86 26.57
N GLN A 340 -11.08 -0.11 25.78
CA GLN A 340 -11.29 1.34 25.94
C GLN A 340 -12.12 1.66 27.20
N SER A 341 -13.10 0.82 27.54
CA SER A 341 -13.86 0.91 28.79
C SER A 341 -13.00 0.58 30.01
N MET A 342 -12.12 -0.42 29.90
CA MET A 342 -11.13 -0.75 30.95
C MET A 342 -10.16 0.42 31.16
N GLN A 343 -9.61 1.00 30.09
CA GLN A 343 -8.67 2.12 30.22
C GLN A 343 -9.32 3.39 30.77
N ARG A 344 -10.57 3.69 30.40
CA ARG A 344 -11.35 4.81 30.98
C ARG A 344 -11.67 4.62 32.46
N LYS A 345 -11.52 3.41 33.03
CA LYS A 345 -11.88 3.09 34.43
C LYS A 345 -10.70 2.64 35.31
N SER A 346 -9.46 2.55 34.81
CA SER A 346 -8.36 1.87 35.51
C SER A 346 -7.28 2.80 36.08
N GLY A 347 -7.59 3.42 37.22
CA GLY A 347 -6.57 3.94 38.14
C GLY A 347 -6.85 3.50 39.57
N ALA A 348 -7.86 4.10 40.21
CA ALA A 348 -8.15 3.87 41.62
C ALA A 348 -9.09 2.69 41.93
N ARG A 349 -9.95 2.28 40.98
CA ARG A 349 -11.04 1.34 41.28
C ARG A 349 -10.64 -0.14 41.24
N HIS A 350 -9.51 -0.51 40.64
CA HIS A 350 -9.05 -1.91 40.57
C HIS A 350 -8.58 -2.43 41.92
N VAL A 351 -7.86 -1.61 42.69
CA VAL A 351 -7.50 -1.92 44.09
C VAL A 351 -8.76 -2.04 44.96
N MET A 352 -9.75 -1.17 44.72
CA MET A 352 -11.04 -1.20 45.42
C MET A 352 -11.90 -2.43 45.05
N MET A 353 -11.85 -2.91 43.80
CA MET A 353 -12.58 -4.12 43.38
C MET A 353 -11.91 -5.40 43.87
N ALA A 354 -10.58 -5.48 43.84
CA ALA A 354 -9.85 -6.61 44.38
C ALA A 354 -10.08 -6.77 45.90
N THR A 355 -10.11 -5.65 46.63
CA THR A 355 -10.45 -5.64 48.07
C THR A 355 -11.91 -6.04 48.31
N LEU A 356 -12.86 -5.56 47.50
CA LEU A 356 -14.27 -5.97 47.64
C LEU A 356 -14.46 -7.48 47.40
N ILE A 357 -13.83 -8.04 46.36
CA ILE A 357 -13.88 -9.49 46.08
C ILE A 357 -13.25 -10.27 47.23
N GLY A 358 -12.11 -9.82 47.75
CA GLY A 358 -11.48 -10.41 48.93
C GLY A 358 -12.39 -10.42 50.16
N VAL A 359 -13.11 -9.32 50.42
CA VAL A 359 -14.08 -9.22 51.53
C VAL A 359 -15.26 -10.17 51.33
N ILE A 360 -15.79 -10.29 50.11
CA ILE A 360 -16.87 -11.25 49.82
C ILE A 360 -16.42 -12.69 50.07
N PHE A 361 -15.22 -13.06 49.62
CA PHE A 361 -14.65 -14.38 49.91
C PHE A 361 -14.47 -14.60 51.42
N ALA A 362 -13.99 -13.60 52.16
CA ALA A 362 -13.84 -13.69 53.62
C ALA A 362 -15.18 -13.90 54.33
N VAL A 363 -16.24 -13.20 53.92
CA VAL A 363 -17.59 -13.37 54.47
C VAL A 363 -18.15 -14.76 54.18
N LEU A 364 -18.02 -15.24 52.93
CA LEU A 364 -18.49 -16.57 52.54
C LEU A 364 -17.74 -17.68 53.30
N LEU A 365 -16.42 -17.56 53.45
CA LEU A 365 -15.62 -18.48 54.24
C LEU A 365 -16.00 -18.43 55.73
N GLY A 366 -16.32 -17.25 56.27
CA GLY A 366 -16.82 -17.08 57.63
C GLY A 366 -18.19 -17.74 57.87
N ILE A 367 -19.11 -17.65 56.91
CA ILE A 367 -20.41 -18.33 57.00
C ILE A 367 -20.22 -19.85 56.91
N ALA A 368 -19.36 -20.32 56.00
CA ALA A 368 -19.06 -21.74 55.86
C ALA A 368 -18.42 -22.33 57.13
N SER A 369 -17.51 -21.60 57.78
CA SER A 369 -16.88 -22.06 59.02
C SER A 369 -17.90 -22.15 60.16
N LEU A 370 -18.81 -21.17 60.30
CA LEU A 370 -19.89 -21.21 61.28
C LEU A 370 -20.83 -22.41 61.06
N ALA A 371 -21.14 -22.73 59.80
CA ALA A 371 -21.95 -23.91 59.47
C ALA A 371 -21.26 -25.22 59.90
N VAL A 372 -19.96 -25.35 59.61
CA VAL A 372 -19.16 -26.52 60.02
C VAL A 372 -19.09 -26.63 61.55
N SER A 373 -18.82 -25.54 62.25
CA SER A 373 -18.77 -25.54 63.73
C SER A 373 -20.12 -25.89 64.35
N SER A 374 -21.22 -25.40 63.78
CA SER A 374 -22.58 -25.74 64.23
C SER A 374 -22.87 -27.23 64.04
N TYR A 375 -22.49 -27.78 62.89
CA TYR A 375 -22.64 -29.20 62.60
C TYR A 375 -21.78 -30.08 63.53
N GLN A 376 -20.53 -29.70 63.76
CA GLN A 376 -19.64 -30.39 64.69
C GLN A 376 -20.18 -30.37 66.12
N THR A 377 -20.72 -29.22 66.57
CA THR A 377 -21.35 -29.07 67.89
C THR A 377 -22.58 -29.98 68.01
N TRP A 378 -23.38 -30.07 66.94
CA TRP A 378 -24.53 -30.98 66.92
C TRP A 378 -24.12 -32.45 67.00
N ILE A 379 -23.09 -32.87 66.24
CA ILE A 379 -22.55 -34.23 66.33
C ILE A 379 -22.01 -34.53 67.73
N ALA A 380 -21.27 -33.60 68.34
CA ALA A 380 -20.78 -33.74 69.70
C ALA A 380 -21.92 -33.86 70.72
N TYR A 381 -22.99 -33.08 70.55
CA TYR A 381 -24.20 -33.18 71.37
C TYR A 381 -24.89 -34.55 71.21
N GLN A 382 -25.01 -35.05 69.98
CA GLN A 382 -25.57 -36.38 69.72
C GLN A 382 -24.71 -37.50 70.33
N ALA A 383 -23.38 -37.39 70.21
CA ALA A 383 -22.44 -38.34 70.81
C ALA A 383 -22.50 -38.33 72.35
N TRP A 384 -22.71 -37.17 72.97
CA TRP A 384 -22.94 -37.07 74.43
C TRP A 384 -24.28 -37.66 74.85
N LYS A 385 -25.35 -37.43 74.08
CA LYS A 385 -26.71 -37.91 74.39
C LYS A 385 -26.91 -39.40 74.13
N HIS A 386 -26.18 -39.96 73.17
CA HIS A 386 -26.21 -41.37 72.80
C HIS A 386 -24.79 -41.96 72.80
N PRO A 387 -24.17 -42.13 73.99
CA PRO A 387 -22.83 -42.69 74.07
C PRO A 387 -22.87 -44.16 73.64
N VAL A 388 -22.09 -44.49 72.61
CA VAL A 388 -21.92 -45.88 72.17
C VAL A 388 -21.04 -46.57 73.21
N GLN A 389 -21.56 -47.61 73.86
CA GLN A 389 -20.74 -48.39 74.80
C GLN A 389 -19.65 -49.12 74.00
N PRO A 390 -18.38 -49.05 74.44
CA PRO A 390 -17.31 -49.82 73.83
C PRO A 390 -17.58 -51.31 74.08
N SER A 391 -17.64 -52.10 73.00
CA SER A 391 -17.66 -53.56 73.02
C SER A 391 -16.29 -54.14 73.33
#